data_AF-A0A535SCD5-F1
#
_entry.id   AF-A0A535SCD5-F1
#
_cell.length_a   1.000
_cell.length_b   1.000
_cell.length_c   1.000
_cell.angle_alpha   90.00
_cell.angle_beta   90.00
_cell.angle_gamma   90.00
#
_symmetry.space_group_name_H-M   'P 1'
#
loop_
_entity.id
_entity.type
_entity.pdbx_description
1 polymer ?
#
loop_
_entity_poly.entity_id
_entity_poly.type
_entity_poly.pdbx_seq_one_letter_code
_entity_poly.pdbx_strand_id
1 'polypeptide(L)' 'PLGSPSTRLKELDPLWEVVAVCRSGHRSITAAKILQQGGFSQVSSMVGGMISWRRRGLPVQR' A
#
# COMPACT_ATOMS: atom_id res chain seq x y z
N PRO A 1 3.69 -10.42 0.33
CA PRO A 1 3.69 -10.32 1.82
C PRO A 1 4.60 -9.16 2.26
N LEU A 2 4.34 -8.50 3.38
CA LEU A 2 5.22 -7.41 3.89
C LEU A 2 6.66 -7.82 4.26
N GLY A 3 7.02 -9.09 4.15
CA GLY A 3 8.42 -9.53 4.31
C GLY A 3 9.31 -9.21 3.10
N SER A 4 8.73 -8.85 1.95
CA SER A 4 9.42 -8.64 0.67
C SER A 4 9.55 -7.19 0.12
N PRO A 5 8.98 -6.11 0.70
CA PRO A 5 8.98 -4.80 0.05
C PRO A 5 10.39 -4.30 -0.27
N SER A 6 11.32 -4.40 0.68
CA SER A 6 12.65 -3.77 0.59
C SER A 6 13.45 -4.16 -0.65
N THR A 7 13.36 -5.42 -1.10
CA THR A 7 14.17 -5.92 -2.23
C THR A 7 13.63 -5.47 -3.58
N ARG A 8 12.32 -5.19 -3.71
CA ARG A 8 11.66 -4.83 -4.98
C ARG A 8 11.29 -3.35 -5.09
N LEU A 9 11.50 -2.56 -4.04
CA LEU A 9 11.27 -1.10 -4.08
C LEU A 9 12.05 -0.40 -5.19
N LYS A 10 13.23 -0.92 -5.56
CA LYS A 10 14.06 -0.36 -6.64
C LYS A 10 13.45 -0.54 -8.03
N GLU A 11 12.43 -1.37 -8.20
CA GLU A 11 11.73 -1.57 -9.47
C GLU A 11 10.66 -0.49 -9.73
N LEU A 12 10.37 0.34 -8.74
CA LEU A 12 9.27 1.32 -8.77
C LEU A 12 9.84 2.73 -8.82
N ASP A 13 9.21 3.60 -9.62
CA ASP A 13 9.56 5.02 -9.67
C ASP A 13 9.13 5.72 -8.37
N PRO A 14 10.05 6.35 -7.62
CA PRO A 14 9.73 7.05 -6.38
C PRO A 14 8.79 8.26 -6.55
N LEU A 15 8.61 8.76 -7.77
CA LEU A 15 7.71 9.87 -8.09
C LEU A 15 6.25 9.44 -8.23
N TRP A 16 5.97 8.14 -8.37
CA TRP A 16 4.61 7.65 -8.48
C TRP A 16 3.81 7.88 -7.19
N GLU A 17 2.53 8.19 -7.38
CA GLU A 17 1.57 8.17 -6.29
C GLU A 17 1.22 6.71 -5.95
N VAL A 18 1.46 6.33 -4.70
CA VAL A 18 1.29 4.95 -4.22
C VAL A 18 0.24 4.90 -3.12
N VAL A 19 -0.80 4.10 -3.33
CA VAL A 19 -1.77 3.75 -2.29
C VAL A 19 -1.52 2.32 -1.81
N ALA A 20 -0.97 2.18 -0.60
CA ALA A 20 -0.77 0.88 0.03
C ALA A 20 -2.09 0.31 0.54
N VAL A 21 -2.38 -0.96 0.20
CA VAL A 21 -3.58 -1.67 0.65
C VAL A 21 -3.22 -2.98 1.34
N CYS A 22 -3.98 -3.35 2.37
CA CYS A 22 -3.95 -4.69 2.95
C CYS A 22 -5.37 -5.14 3.35
N ARG A 23 -5.49 -6.24 4.09
CA ARG A 23 -6.81 -6.76 4.50
C ARG A 23 -7.63 -5.74 5.32
N SER A 24 -7.04 -5.16 6.37
CA SER A 24 -7.75 -4.31 7.35
C SER A 24 -7.19 -2.88 7.49
N GLY A 25 -6.14 -2.54 6.76
CA GLY A 25 -5.44 -1.24 6.85
C GLY A 25 -4.18 -1.24 7.73
N HIS A 26 -4.07 -2.14 8.72
CA HIS A 26 -2.98 -2.10 9.69
C HIS A 26 -1.58 -2.30 9.06
N ARG A 27 -1.46 -3.32 8.21
CA ARG A 27 -0.20 -3.64 7.51
C ARG A 27 0.18 -2.58 6.46
N SER A 28 -0.80 -1.96 5.80
CA SER A 28 -0.52 -0.96 4.77
C SER A 28 0.05 0.34 5.34
N ILE A 29 -0.19 0.65 6.62
CA ILE A 29 0.46 1.77 7.31
C ILE A 29 1.98 1.53 7.41
N THR A 30 2.39 0.34 7.86
CA THR A 30 3.81 -0.03 7.91
C THR A 30 4.43 -0.02 6.50
N ALA A 31 3.71 -0.52 5.50
CA ALA A 31 4.15 -0.50 4.11
C ALA A 31 4.39 0.94 3.61
N ALA A 32 3.46 1.85 3.90
CA ALA A 32 3.57 3.25 3.51
C ALA A 32 4.80 3.92 4.13
N LYS A 33 5.09 3.64 5.41
CA LYS A 33 6.30 4.13 6.07
C LYS A 33 7.59 3.60 5.43
N ILE A 34 7.62 2.32 5.07
CA ILE A 34 8.78 1.71 4.38
C ILE A 34 8.99 2.37 3.01
N LEU A 35 7.91 2.61 2.25
CA LEU A 35 7.97 3.31 0.96
C LEU A 35 8.50 4.75 1.13
N GLN A 36 7.99 5.50 2.10
CA GLN A 36 8.46 6.85 2.40
C GLN A 36 9.96 6.85 2.77
N GLN A 37 10.41 5.91 3.60
CA GLN A 37 11.83 5.73 3.92
C GLN A 37 12.67 5.33 2.70
N GLY A 38 12.05 4.69 1.70
CA GLY A 38 12.66 4.34 0.43
C GLY A 38 12.69 5.47 -0.61
N GLY A 39 12.26 6.68 -0.26
CA GLY A 39 12.32 7.86 -1.15
C GLY A 39 11.04 8.16 -1.93
N PHE A 40 9.95 7.42 -1.68
CA PHE A 40 8.66 7.71 -2.31
C PHE A 40 8.03 8.95 -1.69
N SER A 41 7.80 9.97 -2.51
CA SER A 41 7.29 11.27 -2.04
C SER A 41 5.78 11.28 -1.85
N GLN A 42 5.05 10.44 -2.59
CA GLN A 42 3.59 10.42 -2.62
C GLN A 42 3.06 9.05 -2.19
N VAL A 43 2.89 8.84 -0.88
CA VAL A 43 2.44 7.55 -0.35
C VAL A 43 1.29 7.70 0.64
N SER A 44 0.22 6.97 0.39
CA SER A 44 -0.97 6.90 1.24
C SER A 44 -1.30 5.46 1.62
N SER A 45 -2.07 5.27 2.69
CA SER A 45 -2.61 3.96 3.06
C SER A 45 -4.14 3.96 3.06
N MET A 46 -4.76 2.92 2.51
CA MET A 46 -6.23 2.83 2.44
C MET A 46 -6.82 2.48 3.81
N VAL A 47 -7.60 3.41 4.38
CA VAL A 47 -8.29 3.21 5.66
C VAL A 47 -9.27 2.03 5.59
N GLY A 48 -9.13 1.11 6.54
CA GLY A 48 -9.94 -0.11 6.62
C GLY A 48 -9.61 -1.19 5.58
N GLY A 49 -8.67 -0.92 4.67
CA GLY A 49 -8.19 -1.86 3.66
C GLY A 49 -9.29 -2.49 2.79
N MET A 50 -9.01 -3.69 2.30
CA MET A 50 -9.93 -4.44 1.44
C MET A 50 -11.26 -4.79 2.11
N ILE A 51 -11.32 -4.86 3.44
CA ILE A 51 -12.59 -5.03 4.17
C ILE A 51 -13.51 -3.83 3.93
N SER A 52 -13.00 -2.61 4.09
CA SER A 52 -13.76 -1.38 3.83
C SER A 52 -14.13 -1.26 2.35
N TRP A 53 -13.20 -1.55 1.45
CA TRP A 53 -13.43 -1.56 0.00
C TRP A 53 -14.61 -2.44 -0.40
N ARG A 54 -14.61 -3.70 0.07
CA ARG A 54 -15.68 -4.66 -0.21
C ARG A 54 -16.99 -4.27 0.47
N ARG A 55 -16.95 -3.74 1.69
CA ARG A 55 -18.15 -3.28 2.41
C ARG A 55 -18.86 -2.14 1.65
N ARG A 56 -18.08 -1.30 0.96
CA ARG A 56 -18.60 -0.23 0.09
C ARG A 56 -19.12 -0.73 -1.26
N GLY A 57 -19.07 -2.03 -1.54
CA GLY A 57 -19.53 -2.60 -2.80
C GLY A 57 -18.66 -2.25 -4.01
N LEU A 58 -17.41 -1.83 -3.78
CA LEU A 58 -16.50 -1.42 -4.86
C LEU A 58 -15.99 -2.65 -5.64
N PRO A 59 -15.72 -2.51 -6.95
CA PRO A 59 -15.32 -3.61 -7.81
C PRO A 59 -14.03 -4.26 -7.32
N VAL A 60 -13.96 -5.59 -7.45
CA VAL A 60 -12.76 -6.37 -7.17
C VAL A 60 -12.56 -7.38 -8.30
N GLN A 61 -11.32 -7.54 -8.74
CA GLN A 61 -10.94 -8.59 -9.67
C GLN A 61 -10.33 -9.75 -8.88
N ARG A 62 -10.68 -10.98 -9.26
CA ARG A 62 -10.11 -12.21 -8.71
C ARG A 62 -8.95 -12.69 -9.55
#